data_AF-A0A257UE11-F1
#
_entry.id   AF-A0A257UE11-F1
#
_cell.length_a   1.000
_cell.length_b   1.000
_cell.length_c   1.000
_cell.angle_alpha   90.00
_cell.angle_beta   90.00
_cell.angle_gamma   90.00
#
_symmetry.space_group_name_H-M   'P 1'
#
loop_
_entity.id
_entity.type
_entity.pdbx_description
1 polymer ?
#
loop_
_entity_poly.entity_id
_entity_poly.type
_entity_poly.pdbx_seq_one_letter_code
_entity_poly.pdbx_strand_id
1 'polypeptide(L)'
;MSDVPEVDLPLDAVDWSSWPKPPDALRARLLAETTKLVRRRARRRRLPLAAGWGLAYAAGIATAWLGWPREKPPAAPNEPLVAATTQVAVSEAPRESPTEDLSMLSPEELRGRVAGAPRPEQIRLLRLAGDRYLFGAADVESALDCYRQVIELTPQGDLAKRESDDSWLLAELKSSAAGSEGRLAAE
;
A
#
# COMPACT_ATOMS: atom_id res chain seq x y z
N MET A 1 37.92 -33.13 -2.14
CA MET A 1 37.49 -31.90 -1.46
C MET A 1 38.52 -30.85 -1.79
N SER A 2 38.21 -29.99 -2.76
CA SER A 2 39.09 -28.88 -3.15
C SER A 2 38.61 -27.67 -2.37
N ASP A 3 39.48 -27.13 -1.51
CA ASP A 3 39.28 -25.84 -0.85
C ASP A 3 39.11 -24.76 -1.91
N VAL A 4 37.92 -24.17 -2.00
CA VAL A 4 37.68 -22.96 -2.78
C VAL A 4 38.00 -21.81 -1.82
N PRO A 5 39.05 -21.00 -2.08
CA PRO A 5 39.36 -19.88 -1.22
C PRO A 5 38.18 -18.92 -1.23
N GLU A 6 37.66 -18.62 -0.04
CA GLU A 6 36.61 -17.62 0.18
C GLU A 6 37.24 -16.25 -0.04
N VAL A 7 37.07 -15.71 -1.24
CA VAL A 7 37.59 -14.41 -1.65
C VAL A 7 36.60 -13.34 -1.21
N ASP A 8 36.79 -12.81 0.00
CA ASP A 8 36.11 -11.61 0.51
C ASP A 8 36.66 -10.38 -0.21
N LEU A 9 36.17 -10.14 -1.43
CA LEU A 9 36.42 -8.88 -2.12
C LEU A 9 35.33 -7.86 -1.71
N PRO A 10 35.72 -6.66 -1.25
CA PRO A 10 34.77 -5.61 -0.91
C PRO A 10 33.95 -5.25 -2.15
N LEU A 11 32.62 -5.33 -2.04
CA LEU A 11 31.65 -5.09 -3.12
C LEU A 11 31.81 -3.70 -3.76
N ASP A 12 32.39 -2.76 -3.02
CA ASP A 12 32.59 -1.37 -3.43
C ASP A 12 33.83 -1.19 -4.35
N ALA A 13 34.75 -2.16 -4.37
CA ALA A 13 35.95 -2.11 -5.22
C ALA A 13 35.70 -2.62 -6.65
N VAL A 14 34.52 -3.21 -6.92
CA VAL A 14 34.17 -3.66 -8.26
C VAL A 14 33.72 -2.46 -9.07
N ASP A 15 34.57 -2.00 -9.99
CA ASP A 15 34.20 -0.97 -10.96
C ASP A 15 33.23 -1.56 -12.00
N TRP A 16 31.94 -1.54 -11.66
CA TRP A 16 30.85 -2.02 -12.52
C TRP A 16 30.74 -1.24 -13.85
N SER A 17 31.37 -0.06 -13.96
CA SER A 17 31.34 0.73 -15.18
C SER A 17 32.25 0.17 -16.28
N SER A 18 33.28 -0.59 -15.88
CA SER A 18 34.24 -1.25 -16.79
C SER A 18 33.70 -2.55 -17.39
N TRP A 19 32.56 -3.06 -16.92
CA TRP A 19 32.00 -4.30 -17.43
C TRP A 19 31.60 -4.16 -18.91
N PRO A 20 31.95 -5.16 -19.75
CA PRO A 20 31.58 -5.13 -21.14
C PRO A 20 30.05 -5.04 -21.26
N LYS A 21 29.57 -4.01 -21.97
CA LYS A 21 28.13 -3.86 -22.23
C LYS A 21 27.66 -5.12 -22.95
N PRO A 22 26.65 -5.85 -22.42
CA PRO A 22 26.15 -7.03 -23.07
C PRO A 22 25.59 -6.66 -24.45
N PRO A 23 25.67 -7.54 -25.46
CA PRO A 23 25.10 -7.30 -26.77
C PRO A 23 23.61 -6.94 -26.67
N ASP A 24 23.14 -5.94 -27.42
CA ASP A 24 21.74 -5.47 -27.35
C ASP A 24 20.71 -6.59 -27.58
N ALA A 25 21.05 -7.55 -28.45
CA ALA A 25 20.21 -8.72 -28.71
C ALA A 25 20.00 -9.59 -27.46
N LEU A 26 21.03 -9.75 -26.64
CA LEU A 26 20.96 -10.53 -25.40
C LEU A 26 20.14 -9.77 -24.34
N ARG A 27 20.31 -8.45 -24.25
CA ARG A 27 19.50 -7.59 -23.37
C ARG A 27 18.02 -7.64 -23.74
N ALA A 28 17.69 -7.50 -25.03
CA ALA A 28 16.31 -7.58 -25.51
C ALA A 28 15.67 -8.95 -25.19
N ARG A 29 16.44 -10.04 -25.36
CA ARG A 29 15.96 -11.39 -25.06
C ARG A 29 15.73 -11.59 -23.56
N LEU A 30 16.65 -11.16 -22.71
CA LEU A 30 16.49 -11.21 -21.25
C LEU A 30 15.31 -10.36 -20.78
N LEU A 31 15.12 -9.16 -21.34
CA LEU A 31 13.95 -8.34 -21.05
C LEU A 31 12.66 -9.06 -21.49
N ALA A 32 12.63 -9.66 -22.67
CA ALA A 32 11.47 -10.41 -23.13
C ALA A 32 11.14 -11.61 -22.24
N GLU A 33 12.15 -12.34 -21.74
CA GLU A 33 11.98 -13.47 -20.84
C GLU A 33 11.55 -13.05 -19.43
N THR A 34 12.21 -12.05 -18.84
CA THR A 34 11.87 -11.55 -17.49
C THR A 34 10.49 -10.89 -17.49
N THR A 35 10.13 -10.13 -18.52
CA THR A 35 8.80 -9.50 -18.63
C THR A 35 7.69 -10.55 -18.69
N LYS A 36 7.91 -11.70 -19.36
CA LYS A 36 6.94 -12.80 -19.40
C LYS A 36 6.72 -13.40 -18.01
N LEU A 37 7.78 -13.61 -17.24
CA LEU A 37 7.69 -14.16 -15.89
C LEU A 37 6.99 -13.21 -14.92
N VAL A 38 7.35 -11.92 -14.97
CA VAL A 38 6.72 -10.88 -14.14
C VAL A 38 5.22 -10.77 -14.46
N ARG A 39 4.86 -10.71 -15.75
CA ARG A 39 3.44 -10.69 -16.17
C ARG A 39 2.68 -11.94 -15.75
N ARG A 40 3.30 -13.13 -15.83
CA ARG A 40 2.67 -14.39 -15.39
C ARG A 40 2.42 -14.39 -13.89
N ARG A 41 3.37 -13.92 -13.08
CA ARG A 41 3.21 -13.81 -11.61
C ARG A 41 2.14 -12.79 -11.24
N ALA A 42 2.14 -11.63 -11.91
CA ALA A 42 1.12 -10.60 -11.71
C ALA A 42 -0.29 -11.13 -12.07
N ARG A 43 -0.44 -11.83 -13.20
CA ARG A 43 -1.72 -12.45 -13.58
C ARG A 43 -2.17 -13.50 -12.56
N ARG A 44 -1.26 -14.37 -12.10
CA ARG A 44 -1.57 -15.38 -11.06
C ARG A 44 -2.09 -14.75 -9.77
N ARG A 45 -1.56 -13.59 -9.37
CA ARG A 45 -2.05 -12.85 -8.19
C ARG A 45 -3.43 -12.22 -8.40
N ARG A 46 -3.77 -11.83 -9.63
CA ARG A 46 -5.05 -11.17 -9.95
C ARG A 46 -6.21 -12.14 -10.25
N LEU A 47 -5.92 -13.35 -10.72
CA LEU A 47 -6.94 -14.37 -11.00
C LEU A 47 -7.87 -14.70 -9.82
N PRO A 48 -7.40 -14.90 -8.57
CA PRO A 48 -8.31 -15.21 -7.47
C PRO A 48 -9.25 -14.05 -7.13
N LEU A 49 -8.79 -12.79 -7.25
CA LEU A 49 -9.63 -11.62 -7.02
C LEU A 49 -10.74 -11.52 -8.07
N ALA A 50 -10.40 -11.68 -9.35
CA ALA A 50 -11.37 -11.69 -10.43
C ALA A 50 -12.39 -12.83 -10.28
N ALA A 51 -11.92 -14.02 -9.87
CA ALA A 51 -12.80 -15.16 -9.59
C ALA A 51 -13.75 -14.88 -8.42
N GLY A 52 -13.26 -14.25 -7.34
CA GLY A 52 -14.07 -13.87 -6.18
C GLY A 52 -15.20 -12.90 -6.56
N TRP A 53 -14.89 -11.83 -7.32
CA TRP A 53 -15.91 -10.90 -7.81
C TRP A 53 -16.89 -11.57 -8.78
N GLY A 54 -16.39 -12.44 -9.66
CA GLY A 54 -17.24 -13.21 -10.56
C GLY A 54 -18.25 -14.11 -9.81
N LEU A 55 -17.81 -14.80 -8.76
CA LEU A 55 -18.66 -15.63 -7.92
C LEU A 55 -19.68 -14.79 -7.13
N ALA A 56 -19.27 -13.67 -6.54
CA ALA A 56 -20.17 -12.77 -5.82
C ALA A 56 -21.26 -12.21 -6.75
N TYR A 57 -20.89 -11.80 -7.97
CA TYR A 57 -21.82 -11.31 -8.98
C TYR A 57 -22.79 -12.41 -9.44
N ALA A 58 -22.27 -13.61 -9.72
CA ALA A 58 -23.09 -14.76 -10.11
C ALA A 58 -24.07 -15.17 -9.00
N ALA A 59 -23.65 -15.14 -7.73
CA ALA A 59 -24.52 -15.39 -6.59
C ALA A 59 -25.65 -14.36 -6.50
N GLY A 60 -25.34 -13.07 -6.67
CA GLY A 60 -26.35 -12.00 -6.69
C GLY A 60 -27.39 -12.18 -7.80
N ILE A 61 -26.96 -12.54 -9.02
CA ILE A 61 -27.87 -12.86 -10.12
C ILE A 61 -28.73 -14.07 -9.78
N ALA A 62 -28.14 -15.13 -9.23
CA ALA A 62 -28.86 -16.34 -8.86
C ALA A 62 -29.93 -16.04 -7.79
N THR A 63 -29.62 -15.21 -6.79
CA THR A 63 -30.59 -14.78 -5.78
C THR A 63 -31.70 -13.94 -6.39
N ALA A 64 -31.40 -13.01 -7.30
CA ALA A 64 -32.41 -12.19 -7.98
C ALA A 64 -33.36 -13.04 -8.84
N TRP A 65 -32.83 -14.07 -9.51
CA TRP A 65 -33.65 -15.02 -10.27
C TRP A 65 -34.52 -15.90 -9.38
N LEU A 66 -34.01 -16.35 -8.23
CA LEU A 66 -34.74 -17.22 -7.32
C LEU A 66 -35.78 -16.47 -6.48
N GLY A 67 -35.49 -15.22 -6.13
CA GLY A 67 -36.32 -14.36 -5.29
C GLY A 67 -37.33 -13.50 -6.05
N TRP A 68 -37.41 -13.61 -7.38
CA TRP A 68 -38.35 -12.80 -8.18
C TRP A 68 -39.79 -13.17 -7.80
N PRO A 69 -40.52 -12.30 -7.08
CA PRO A 69 -41.89 -12.60 -6.66
C PRO A 69 -42.78 -12.57 -7.89
N ARG A 70 -43.47 -13.68 -8.18
CA ARG A 70 -44.41 -13.79 -9.30
C ARG A 70 -45.74 -13.09 -9.07
N GLU A 71 -45.99 -12.58 -7.87
CA GLU A 71 -47.27 -11.94 -7.56
C GLU A 71 -47.02 -10.62 -6.84
N LYS A 72 -47.50 -9.55 -7.49
CA LYS A 72 -47.62 -8.22 -6.93
C LYS A 72 -48.55 -8.32 -5.72
N PRO A 73 -48.09 -8.11 -4.48
CA PRO A 73 -48.96 -8.13 -3.33
C PRO A 73 -50.04 -7.05 -3.51
N PRO A 74 -51.32 -7.35 -3.24
CA PRO A 74 -52.36 -6.33 -3.20
C PRO A 74 -51.99 -5.31 -2.10
N ALA A 75 -52.08 -4.03 -2.47
CA ALA A 75 -51.71 -2.91 -1.61
C ALA A 75 -52.49 -2.97 -0.29
N ALA A 76 -51.78 -3.21 0.81
CA ALA A 76 -52.36 -3.06 2.14
C ALA A 76 -52.48 -1.56 2.49
N PRO A 77 -53.51 -1.16 3.25
CA PRO A 77 -53.71 0.22 3.68
C PRO A 77 -52.61 0.68 4.64
N ASN A 78 -52.11 1.89 4.40
CA ASN A 78 -51.14 2.58 5.25
C ASN A 78 -51.73 2.82 6.65
N GLU A 79 -51.20 2.13 7.66
CA GLU A 79 -51.31 2.59 9.05
C GLU A 79 -50.10 3.47 9.41
N PRO A 80 -50.30 4.65 10.02
CA PRO A 80 -49.23 5.56 10.37
C PRO A 80 -48.44 5.03 11.58
N LEU A 81 -47.21 4.57 11.35
CA LEU A 81 -46.30 4.18 12.41
C LEU A 81 -45.81 5.43 13.16
N VAL A 82 -46.23 5.56 14.40
CA VAL A 82 -45.83 6.60 15.34
C VAL A 82 -44.31 6.53 15.59
N ALA A 83 -43.64 7.63 15.31
CA ALA A 83 -42.22 7.82 15.50
C ALA A 83 -41.82 7.75 16.98
N ALA A 84 -41.18 6.66 17.39
CA ALA A 84 -40.43 6.60 18.64
C ALA A 84 -39.06 7.27 18.42
N THR A 85 -39.00 8.57 18.73
CA THR A 85 -37.74 9.33 18.80
C THR A 85 -37.00 8.91 20.07
N THR A 86 -36.08 7.96 19.94
CA THR A 86 -35.10 7.63 20.99
C THR A 86 -34.03 8.72 20.99
N GLN A 87 -34.10 9.63 21.97
CA GLN A 87 -33.02 10.56 22.27
C GLN A 87 -31.82 9.77 22.82
N VAL A 88 -30.82 9.56 21.98
CA VAL A 88 -29.50 9.04 22.40
C VAL A 88 -28.72 10.20 23.01
N ALA A 89 -28.25 9.97 24.25
CA ALA A 89 -27.43 10.87 25.03
C ALA A 89 -26.21 11.36 24.23
N VAL A 90 -26.04 12.68 24.25
CA VAL A 90 -24.89 13.40 23.70
C VAL A 90 -23.64 12.97 24.45
N SER A 91 -22.93 11.99 23.91
CA SER A 91 -21.51 11.77 24.20
C SER A 91 -20.75 12.91 23.53
N GLU A 92 -19.90 13.59 24.31
CA GLU A 92 -19.07 14.71 23.88
C GLU A 92 -18.30 14.34 22.61
N ALA A 93 -18.80 14.83 21.48
CA ALA A 93 -18.29 14.48 20.17
C ALA A 93 -16.83 14.92 20.06
N PRO A 94 -15.91 14.03 19.64
CA PRO A 94 -14.60 14.44 19.15
C PRO A 94 -14.83 15.55 18.13
N ARG A 95 -14.24 16.73 18.36
CA ARG A 95 -14.25 17.82 17.37
C ARG A 95 -13.75 17.21 16.06
N GLU A 96 -14.67 17.03 15.11
CA GLU A 96 -14.34 16.63 13.75
C GLU A 96 -13.48 17.76 13.19
N SER A 97 -12.17 17.60 13.30
CA SER A 97 -11.22 18.40 12.54
C SER A 97 -11.70 18.33 11.09
N PRO A 98 -11.84 19.46 10.38
CA PRO A 98 -12.23 19.46 8.99
C PRO A 98 -11.36 18.44 8.27
N THR A 99 -11.97 17.39 7.75
CA THR A 99 -11.33 16.43 6.85
C THR A 99 -11.10 17.19 5.55
N GLU A 100 -10.12 18.10 5.56
CA GLU A 100 -9.58 18.66 4.34
C GLU A 100 -9.23 17.47 3.46
N ASP A 101 -9.72 17.53 2.22
CA ASP A 101 -9.56 16.44 1.27
C ASP A 101 -8.11 16.42 0.80
N LEU A 102 -7.23 15.84 1.63
CA LEU A 102 -5.81 15.65 1.35
C LEU A 102 -5.57 14.85 0.07
N SER A 103 -6.61 14.21 -0.47
CA SER A 103 -6.53 13.45 -1.71
C SER A 103 -6.40 14.33 -2.97
N MET A 104 -6.74 15.61 -2.88
CA MET A 104 -6.64 16.56 -3.99
C MET A 104 -5.31 17.33 -4.01
N LEU A 105 -4.54 17.28 -2.92
CA LEU A 105 -3.29 18.01 -2.81
C LEU A 105 -2.17 17.35 -3.62
N SER A 106 -1.32 18.17 -4.19
CA SER A 106 -0.08 17.72 -4.83
C SER A 106 0.91 17.19 -3.78
N PRO A 107 1.81 16.26 -4.15
CA PRO A 107 2.80 15.72 -3.23
C PRO A 107 3.75 16.79 -2.67
N GLU A 108 4.02 17.86 -3.41
CA GLU A 108 4.84 18.99 -2.95
C GLU A 108 4.12 19.82 -1.89
N GLU A 109 2.83 20.10 -2.06
CA GLU A 109 2.02 20.80 -1.06
C GLU A 109 1.91 19.99 0.24
N LEU A 110 1.77 18.66 0.13
CA LEU A 110 1.76 17.77 1.29
C LEU A 110 3.08 17.87 2.07
N ARG A 111 4.23 17.88 1.38
CA ARG A 111 5.55 18.09 2.01
C ARG A 111 5.67 19.47 2.65
N GLY A 112 5.16 20.51 1.99
CA GLY A 112 5.15 21.87 2.53
C GLY A 112 4.40 21.98 3.87
N ARG A 113 3.36 21.16 4.07
CA ARG A 113 2.57 21.12 5.31
C ARG A 113 3.25 20.37 6.47
N VAL A 114 4.25 19.53 6.19
CA VAL A 114 4.94 18.72 7.22
C VAL A 114 5.61 19.60 8.28
N ALA A 115 6.22 20.72 7.90
CA ALA A 115 7.01 21.54 8.81
C ALA A 115 6.19 22.15 9.97
N GLY A 116 4.87 22.32 9.81
CA GLY A 116 3.99 22.90 10.84
C GLY A 116 3.09 21.89 11.54
N ALA A 117 3.07 20.63 11.09
CA ALA A 117 2.15 19.62 11.60
C ALA A 117 2.69 18.95 12.88
N PRO A 118 1.82 18.43 13.77
CA PRO A 118 2.24 17.59 14.88
C PRO A 118 2.85 16.27 14.37
N ARG A 119 3.80 15.69 15.12
CA ARG A 119 4.55 14.47 14.73
C ARG A 119 3.71 13.31 14.13
N PRO A 120 2.57 12.90 14.71
CA PRO A 120 1.75 11.84 14.10
C PRO A 120 1.17 12.26 12.73
N GLU A 121 0.84 13.53 12.57
CA GLU A 121 0.33 14.08 11.32
C GLU A 121 1.45 14.26 10.28
N GLN A 122 2.66 14.62 10.70
CA GLN A 122 3.86 14.62 9.84
C GLN A 122 4.07 13.25 9.21
N ILE A 123 4.03 12.18 10.01
CA ILE A 123 4.17 10.80 9.54
C ILE A 123 3.07 10.49 8.50
N ARG A 124 1.81 10.82 8.81
CA ARG A 124 0.68 10.59 7.90
C ARG A 124 0.84 11.36 6.58
N LEU A 125 1.22 12.63 6.63
CA LEU A 125 1.42 13.48 5.44
C LEU A 125 2.58 12.98 4.57
N LEU A 126 3.70 12.59 5.18
CA LEU A 126 4.84 12.04 4.46
C LEU A 126 4.52 10.70 3.80
N ARG A 127 3.78 9.81 4.48
CA ARG A 127 3.31 8.55 3.88
C ARG A 127 2.45 8.83 2.65
N LEU A 128 1.47 9.73 2.78
CA LEU A 128 0.56 10.08 1.68
C LEU A 128 1.29 10.76 0.52
N ALA A 129 2.28 11.63 0.80
CA ALA A 129 3.14 12.22 -0.22
C ALA A 129 3.98 11.15 -0.94
N GLY A 130 4.58 10.21 -0.20
CA GLY A 130 5.35 9.09 -0.75
C GLY A 130 4.51 8.19 -1.66
N ASP A 131 3.27 7.88 -1.26
CA ASP A 131 2.33 7.12 -2.07
C ASP A 131 1.99 7.86 -3.38
N ARG A 132 1.83 9.18 -3.32
CA ARG A 132 1.56 10.00 -4.51
C ARG A 132 2.74 10.06 -5.47
N TYR A 133 3.97 10.18 -4.96
CA TYR A 133 5.16 10.07 -5.81
C TYR A 133 5.26 8.69 -6.46
N LEU A 134 5.01 7.63 -5.68
CA LEU A 134 5.14 6.25 -6.15
C LEU A 134 4.08 5.88 -7.19
N PHE A 135 2.81 6.17 -6.94
CA PHE A 135 1.69 5.74 -7.79
C PHE A 135 1.28 6.77 -8.84
N GLY A 136 1.45 8.06 -8.55
CA GLY A 136 1.04 9.16 -9.43
C GLY A 136 2.12 9.54 -10.44
N ALA A 137 3.32 9.86 -9.95
CA ALA A 137 4.44 10.33 -10.79
C ALA A 137 5.39 9.21 -11.24
N ALA A 138 5.28 8.02 -10.65
CA ALA A 138 6.27 6.93 -10.77
C ALA A 138 7.70 7.37 -10.39
N ASP A 139 7.82 8.37 -9.52
CA ASP A 139 9.08 8.87 -8.99
C ASP A 139 9.42 8.11 -7.72
N VAL A 140 10.25 7.07 -7.87
CA VAL A 140 10.64 6.18 -6.76
C VAL A 140 11.61 6.89 -5.82
N GLU A 141 12.45 7.80 -6.32
CA GLU A 141 13.48 8.46 -5.51
C GLU A 141 12.83 9.42 -4.52
N SER A 142 11.93 10.28 -4.99
CA SER A 142 11.15 11.18 -4.11
C SER A 142 10.27 10.40 -3.12
N ALA A 143 9.72 9.25 -3.52
CA ALA A 143 8.96 8.40 -2.62
C ALA A 143 9.84 7.81 -1.50
N LEU A 144 11.05 7.33 -1.85
CA LEU A 144 12.01 6.81 -0.87
C LEU A 144 12.43 7.87 0.15
N ASP A 145 12.67 9.11 -0.28
CA ASP A 145 13.02 10.19 0.63
C ASP A 145 11.90 10.50 1.63
N CYS A 146 10.64 10.50 1.18
CA CYS A 146 9.50 10.64 2.06
C CYS A 146 9.40 9.49 3.07
N TYR A 147 9.60 8.25 2.62
CA TYR A 147 9.54 7.07 3.50
C TYR A 147 10.70 6.99 4.48
N ARG A 148 11.91 7.44 4.11
CA ARG A 148 13.04 7.54 5.05
C ARG A 148 12.71 8.47 6.20
N GLN A 149 12.15 9.64 5.91
CA GLN A 149 11.69 10.58 6.94
C GLN A 149 10.59 9.97 7.82
N VAL A 150 9.68 9.17 7.25
CA VAL A 150 8.68 8.43 8.03
C VAL A 150 9.34 7.48 9.02
N ILE A 151 10.37 6.74 8.60
CA ILE A 151 11.09 5.79 9.47
C ILE A 151 11.82 6.52 10.60
N GLU A 152 12.50 7.64 10.29
CA GLU A 152 13.18 8.48 11.28
C GLU A 152 12.21 9.07 12.31
N LEU A 153 11.01 9.46 11.88
CA LEU A 153 9.99 10.03 12.76
C LEU A 153 9.23 8.97 13.57
N THR A 154 9.14 7.73 13.09
CA THR A 154 8.38 6.65 13.74
C THR A 154 9.18 6.06 14.90
N PRO A 155 8.60 5.97 16.11
CA PRO A 155 9.27 5.29 17.23
C PRO A 155 9.61 3.83 16.89
N GLN A 156 10.77 3.34 17.36
CA GLN A 156 11.24 1.98 17.06
C GLN A 156 10.20 0.89 17.39
N GLY A 157 9.50 1.02 18.51
CA GLY A 157 8.45 0.07 18.92
C GLY A 157 7.25 -0.01 17.96
N ASP A 158 7.07 1.00 17.11
CA ASP A 158 6.01 1.06 16.11
C ASP A 158 6.47 0.67 14.70
N LEU A 159 7.79 0.61 14.43
CA LEU A 159 8.31 0.20 13.12
C LEU A 159 7.95 -1.26 12.77
N ALA A 160 7.88 -2.13 13.78
CA ALA A 160 7.48 -3.53 13.61
C ALA A 160 5.98 -3.70 13.31
N LYS A 161 5.16 -2.68 13.58
CA LYS A 161 3.72 -2.73 13.31
C LYS A 161 3.50 -2.48 11.82
N ARG A 162 3.00 -3.50 11.16
CA ARG A 162 2.54 -3.42 9.77
C ARG A 162 1.11 -2.90 9.76
N GLU A 163 0.90 -1.73 9.18
CA GLU A 163 -0.44 -1.20 8.96
C GLU A 163 -0.99 -1.72 7.64
N SER A 164 -2.31 -1.89 7.54
CA SER A 164 -2.97 -2.35 6.30
C SER A 164 -2.77 -1.38 5.14
N ASP A 165 -2.55 -0.11 5.47
CA ASP A 165 -2.46 1.00 4.53
C ASP A 165 -1.02 1.29 4.11
N ASP A 166 -0.04 0.56 4.66
CA ASP A 166 1.36 0.71 4.26
C ASP A 166 1.56 0.22 2.83
N SER A 167 2.14 1.08 1.99
CA SER A 167 2.57 0.65 0.65
C SER A 167 3.62 -0.44 0.73
N TRP A 168 3.69 -1.28 -0.31
CA TRP A 168 4.62 -2.40 -0.35
C TRP A 168 6.08 -1.97 -0.14
N LEU A 169 6.44 -0.77 -0.62
CA LEU A 169 7.79 -0.22 -0.49
C LEU A 169 8.07 0.21 0.95
N LEU A 170 7.13 0.93 1.58
CA LEU A 170 7.25 1.34 2.98
C LEU A 170 7.30 0.12 3.91
N ALA A 171 6.49 -0.91 3.65
CA ALA A 171 6.49 -2.14 4.42
C ALA A 171 7.85 -2.88 4.37
N GLU A 172 8.51 -2.88 3.21
CA GLU A 172 9.84 -3.48 3.05
C GLU A 172 10.96 -2.64 3.71
N LEU A 173 10.84 -1.31 3.65
CA LEU A 173 11.77 -0.43 4.37
C LEU A 173 11.63 -0.58 5.89
N LYS A 174 10.40 -0.67 6.41
CA LYS A 174 10.15 -0.95 7.83
C LYS A 174 10.74 -2.28 8.27
N SER A 175 10.57 -3.35 7.48
CA SER A 175 11.10 -4.69 7.84
C SER A 175 12.62 -4.72 7.86
N SER A 176 13.27 -4.07 6.88
CA SER A 176 14.73 -3.94 6.85
C SER A 176 15.28 -3.10 8.00
N ALA A 177 14.64 -1.97 8.34
CA ALA A 177 15.03 -1.12 9.45
C ALA A 177 14.86 -1.81 10.82
N ALA A 178 13.75 -2.54 11.01
CA ALA A 178 13.55 -3.31 12.23
C ALA A 178 14.58 -4.45 12.40
N GLY A 179 15.04 -5.03 11.29
CA GLY A 179 15.99 -6.15 11.28
C GLY A 179 17.45 -5.77 11.55
N SER A 180 17.86 -4.52 11.35
CA SER A 180 19.23 -4.07 11.64
C SER A 180 19.45 -3.81 13.13
N GLU A 181 18.46 -3.27 13.84
CA GLU A 181 18.58 -3.00 15.28
C GLU A 181 18.58 -4.26 16.13
N GLY A 182 17.80 -5.28 15.75
CA GLY A 182 17.82 -6.58 16.45
C GLY A 182 19.18 -7.27 16.40
N ARG A 183 20.03 -6.93 15.42
CA ARG A 183 21.41 -7.43 15.33
C ARG A 183 22.35 -6.69 16.29
N LEU A 184 22.20 -5.39 16.46
CA LEU A 184 23.02 -4.59 17.38
C LEU A 184 22.74 -4.89 18.86
N ALA A 185 21.53 -5.35 19.19
CA ALA A 185 21.18 -5.73 20.57
C ALA A 185 21.65 -7.15 20.96
N ALA A 186 22.12 -7.95 20.00
CA ALA A 186 22.57 -9.33 20.23
C ALA A 186 24.09 -9.48 20.34
N GLU A 187 24.84 -8.41 20.09
CA GLU A 187 26.29 -8.29 20.31
C GLU A 187 26.58 -7.65 21.68
#